data_AF-A0A7H5F0A2-F1
#
_entry.id   AF-A0A7H5F0A2-F1
#
_cell.length_a   1.000
_cell.length_b   1.000
_cell.length_c   1.000
_cell.angle_alpha   90.00
_cell.angle_beta   90.00
_cell.angle_gamma   90.00
#
_symmetry.space_group_name_H-M   'P 1'
#
loop_
_entity.id
_entity.type
_entity.pdbx_description
1 polymer ?
#
loop_
_entity_poly.entity_id
_entity_poly.type
_entity_poly.pdbx_seq_one_letter_code
_entity_poly.pdbx_strand_id
1 'polypeptide(L)'
;MRYLSLFPLLLLAFACTEEASTNQQRFVSDDITHFWTAYDQVVATPDSAEQADILQREFFTPGTPGLEAIMRVRNYTPEEYRQSILAYPKFWTSMRENMLRAPEMATAIEEGIAKLGKHYPHLVPADLYFTVGCFRTNGTTLDSIVLIGSELAMAGPQVDLSEWPERMDALRPYMESSPIENLVFLNVHEFVHTQQPTKSGYDLLSQCIYEGVPEFVATVALDQASTTPAIAFGRANENRIRDVMAREVASPLNYNWLYNNTDNQFGMRDLGYYVGFTLAERYYERADDKMAAIKTLIEMDYRDTATVERFVDDLGYFDRPLAELAADYRSRQPKVVTISEFANGSNAVDPSLTSITLEVSKPLDVRYRSTGFGPLGREGVPVIEAISFGTDSLSVTYQVQLAPGRDYQFTLEPGYRSPDGIPLQPYLVEFSTRAGDD
;
A
#
# COMPACT_ATOMS: atom_id res chain seq x y z
N MET A 1 -33.54 60.06 -51.04
CA MET A 1 -33.56 59.23 -49.82
C MET A 1 -32.76 57.96 -50.09
N ARG A 2 -31.90 57.58 -49.16
CA ARG A 2 -30.72 56.72 -49.33
C ARG A 2 -31.10 55.24 -49.61
N TYR A 3 -30.40 54.64 -50.57
CA TYR A 3 -30.35 53.19 -50.78
C TYR A 3 -29.48 52.56 -49.67
N LEU A 4 -30.02 51.60 -48.92
CA LEU A 4 -29.27 50.80 -47.95
C LEU A 4 -29.13 49.39 -48.52
N SER A 5 -27.95 49.07 -49.04
CA SER A 5 -27.57 47.71 -49.43
C SER A 5 -27.29 46.88 -48.17
N LEU A 6 -28.08 45.83 -47.92
CA LEU A 6 -27.76 44.80 -46.93
C LEU A 6 -26.73 43.83 -47.55
N PHE A 7 -25.52 43.81 -46.99
CA PHE A 7 -24.54 42.75 -47.19
C PHE A 7 -24.84 41.60 -46.21
N PRO A 8 -24.97 40.34 -46.65
CA PRO A 8 -25.00 39.20 -45.73
C PRO A 8 -23.57 38.90 -45.29
N LEU A 9 -23.30 39.06 -43.99
CA LEU A 9 -22.05 38.68 -43.35
C LEU A 9 -22.03 37.14 -43.23
N LEU A 10 -21.27 36.48 -44.10
CA LEU A 10 -21.03 35.05 -44.05
C LEU A 10 -20.05 34.75 -42.90
N LEU A 11 -20.59 34.37 -41.73
CA LEU A 11 -19.81 33.86 -40.60
C LEU A 11 -19.29 32.46 -40.94
N LEU A 12 -18.03 32.36 -41.36
CA LEU A 12 -17.30 31.09 -41.39
C LEU A 12 -17.05 30.65 -39.94
N ALA A 13 -17.81 29.66 -39.48
CA ALA A 13 -17.46 28.92 -38.28
C ALA A 13 -16.24 28.05 -38.60
N PHE A 14 -15.04 28.51 -38.19
CA PHE A 14 -13.90 27.62 -38.01
C PHE A 14 -14.24 26.68 -36.85
N ALA A 15 -14.63 25.45 -37.17
CA ALA A 15 -14.58 24.37 -36.21
C ALA A 15 -13.11 24.14 -35.87
N CYS A 16 -12.65 24.68 -34.73
CA CYS A 16 -11.50 24.13 -34.06
C CYS A 16 -11.86 22.70 -33.67
N THR A 17 -11.44 21.74 -34.48
CA THR A 17 -11.22 20.38 -33.98
C THR A 17 -10.05 20.49 -33.02
N GLU A 18 -10.34 20.59 -31.73
CA GLU A 18 -9.39 20.09 -30.73
C GLU A 18 -9.19 18.61 -31.06
N GLU A 19 -8.07 18.29 -31.72
CA GLU A 19 -7.52 16.94 -31.63
C GLU A 19 -7.29 16.71 -30.15
N ALA A 20 -8.21 15.99 -29.51
CA ALA A 20 -7.94 15.36 -28.24
C ALA A 20 -6.66 14.54 -28.48
N SER A 21 -5.55 15.00 -27.90
CA SER A 21 -4.35 14.19 -27.74
C SER A 21 -4.82 12.91 -27.06
N THR A 22 -5.02 11.85 -27.84
CA THR A 22 -5.20 10.52 -27.30
C THR A 22 -3.86 10.18 -26.69
N ASN A 23 -3.72 10.46 -25.40
CA ASN A 23 -2.51 10.16 -24.67
C ASN A 23 -2.32 8.64 -24.75
N GLN A 24 -1.46 8.20 -25.67
CA GLN A 24 -1.28 6.79 -25.95
C GLN A 24 -0.52 6.20 -24.78
N GLN A 25 -1.09 5.16 -24.18
CA GLN A 25 -0.43 4.36 -23.14
C GLN A 25 0.98 3.97 -23.61
N ARG A 26 1.98 4.26 -22.80
CA ARG A 26 3.38 3.88 -23.09
C ARG A 26 3.77 2.66 -22.28
N PHE A 27 4.53 1.78 -22.91
CA PHE A 27 5.28 0.72 -22.25
C PHE A 27 6.75 1.10 -22.24
N VAL A 28 7.36 1.20 -21.06
CA VAL A 28 8.74 1.69 -20.88
C VAL A 28 9.50 0.67 -20.05
N SER A 29 10.66 0.23 -20.53
CA SER A 29 11.52 -0.75 -19.84
C SER A 29 13.00 -0.40 -19.89
N ASP A 30 13.34 0.83 -20.27
CA ASP A 30 14.72 1.31 -20.45
C ASP A 30 15.55 1.18 -19.16
N ASP A 31 14.92 1.27 -17.99
CA ASP A 31 15.58 1.12 -16.69
C ASP A 31 16.23 -0.25 -16.50
N ILE A 32 15.73 -1.30 -17.15
CA ILE A 32 16.36 -2.62 -17.15
C ILE A 32 17.69 -2.57 -17.90
N THR A 33 17.73 -1.89 -19.04
CA THR A 33 18.97 -1.74 -19.82
C THR A 33 19.98 -0.89 -19.06
N HIS A 34 19.56 0.25 -18.51
CA HIS A 34 20.41 1.11 -17.69
C HIS A 34 20.98 0.37 -16.47
N PHE A 35 20.15 -0.42 -15.77
CA PHE A 35 20.57 -1.24 -14.64
C PHE A 35 21.67 -2.23 -15.05
N TRP A 36 21.50 -2.95 -16.17
CA TRP A 36 22.49 -3.94 -16.61
C TRP A 36 23.81 -3.31 -17.08
N THR A 37 23.76 -2.11 -17.69
CA THR A 37 24.95 -1.33 -18.01
C THR A 37 25.72 -0.92 -16.75
N ALA A 38 25.01 -0.48 -15.71
CA ALA A 38 25.62 -0.13 -14.43
C ALA A 38 26.14 -1.37 -13.69
N TYR A 39 25.37 -2.46 -13.67
CA TYR A 39 25.70 -3.72 -12.99
C TYR A 39 27.06 -4.25 -13.42
N ASP A 40 27.31 -4.41 -14.73
CA ASP A 40 28.57 -4.96 -15.25
C ASP A 40 29.78 -4.13 -14.83
N GLN A 41 29.63 -2.80 -14.78
CA GLN A 41 30.68 -1.89 -14.34
C GLN A 41 30.88 -1.96 -12.82
N VAL A 42 29.79 -1.95 -12.03
CA VAL A 42 29.85 -2.02 -10.56
C VAL A 42 30.55 -3.29 -10.08
N VAL A 43 30.21 -4.45 -10.65
CA VAL A 43 30.82 -5.73 -10.21
C VAL A 43 32.29 -5.87 -10.61
N ALA A 44 32.74 -5.13 -11.63
CA ALA A 44 34.12 -5.10 -12.08
C ALA A 44 34.99 -4.10 -11.29
N THR A 45 34.37 -3.17 -10.55
CA THR A 45 35.04 -2.08 -9.84
C THR A 45 35.14 -2.37 -8.34
N PRO A 46 36.36 -2.46 -7.75
CA PRO A 46 36.51 -2.70 -6.31
C PRO A 46 36.22 -1.49 -5.42
N ASP A 47 36.43 -0.27 -5.92
CA ASP A 47 36.29 0.96 -5.14
C ASP A 47 34.81 1.35 -4.95
N SER A 48 34.40 1.55 -3.70
CA SER A 48 32.99 1.82 -3.38
C SER A 48 32.51 3.19 -3.83
N ALA A 49 33.38 4.20 -3.89
CA ALA A 49 32.99 5.53 -4.35
C ALA A 49 32.81 5.51 -5.87
N GLU A 50 33.71 4.84 -6.59
CA GLU A 50 33.59 4.65 -8.04
C GLU A 50 32.36 3.81 -8.40
N GLN A 51 32.01 2.78 -7.63
CA GLN A 51 30.74 2.05 -7.79
C GLN A 51 29.51 2.96 -7.66
N ALA A 52 29.51 3.87 -6.68
CA ALA A 52 28.42 4.81 -6.49
C ALA A 52 28.33 5.80 -7.66
N ASP A 53 29.47 6.31 -8.15
CA ASP A 53 29.54 7.18 -9.33
C ASP A 53 29.05 6.49 -10.60
N ILE A 54 29.36 5.19 -10.77
CA ILE A 54 28.85 4.37 -11.87
C ILE A 54 27.33 4.26 -11.79
N LEU A 55 26.76 3.90 -10.63
CA LEU A 55 25.30 3.82 -10.48
C LEU A 55 24.62 5.16 -10.76
N GLN A 56 25.20 6.26 -10.26
CA GLN A 56 24.68 7.59 -10.54
C GLN A 56 24.69 7.89 -12.05
N ARG A 57 25.80 7.64 -12.73
CA ARG A 57 25.98 7.99 -14.15
C ARG A 57 25.18 7.09 -15.09
N GLU A 58 25.18 5.78 -14.85
CA GLU A 58 24.69 4.77 -15.79
C GLU A 58 23.26 4.32 -15.50
N PHE A 59 22.78 4.47 -14.26
CA PHE A 59 21.44 4.02 -13.86
C PHE A 59 20.53 5.17 -13.42
N PHE A 60 20.91 5.96 -12.42
CA PHE A 60 20.02 6.98 -11.86
C PHE A 60 19.86 8.21 -12.75
N THR A 61 20.94 8.72 -13.35
CA THR A 61 20.88 9.92 -14.23
C THR A 61 20.07 9.69 -15.51
N PRO A 62 20.23 8.57 -16.24
CA PRO A 62 19.38 8.26 -17.39
C PRO A 62 18.05 7.59 -17.01
N GLY A 63 17.79 7.39 -15.71
CA GLY A 63 16.61 6.72 -15.18
C GLY A 63 15.30 7.34 -15.67
N THR A 64 14.31 6.49 -15.95
CA THR A 64 13.01 6.95 -16.41
C THR A 64 12.19 7.55 -15.26
N PRO A 65 11.09 8.28 -15.54
CA PRO A 65 10.15 8.68 -14.50
C PRO A 65 9.63 7.50 -13.64
N GLY A 66 9.59 6.28 -14.20
CA GLY A 66 9.23 5.08 -13.47
C GLY A 66 10.24 4.72 -12.37
N LEU A 67 11.55 4.82 -12.66
CA LEU A 67 12.60 4.58 -11.66
C LEU A 67 12.50 5.57 -10.50
N GLU A 68 12.36 6.86 -10.79
CA GLU A 68 12.18 7.88 -9.74
C GLU A 68 10.94 7.59 -8.90
N ALA A 69 9.83 7.24 -9.55
CA ALA A 69 8.56 6.95 -8.91
C ALA A 69 8.63 5.70 -8.00
N ILE A 70 9.22 4.60 -8.45
CA ILE A 70 9.33 3.38 -7.63
C ILE A 70 10.30 3.58 -6.46
N MET A 71 11.39 4.34 -6.66
CA MET A 71 12.30 4.72 -5.58
C MET A 71 11.58 5.52 -4.50
N ARG A 72 10.72 6.47 -4.89
CA ARG A 72 9.89 7.24 -3.96
C ARG A 72 8.90 6.36 -3.21
N VAL A 73 8.13 5.54 -3.92
CA VAL A 73 7.03 4.73 -3.36
C VAL A 73 7.55 3.62 -2.42
N ARG A 74 8.75 3.09 -2.68
CA ARG A 74 9.36 2.02 -1.87
C ARG A 74 10.54 2.48 -1.03
N ASN A 75 10.80 3.79 -0.99
CA ASN A 75 11.87 4.43 -0.23
C ASN A 75 13.25 3.77 -0.50
N TYR A 76 13.54 3.50 -1.78
CA TYR A 76 14.83 2.97 -2.19
C TYR A 76 15.89 4.07 -2.14
N THR A 77 17.09 3.72 -1.68
CA THR A 77 18.25 4.63 -1.73
C THR A 77 19.31 4.12 -2.71
N PRO A 78 20.11 5.01 -3.32
CA PRO A 78 21.23 4.62 -4.18
C PRO A 78 22.18 3.59 -3.54
N GLU A 79 22.45 3.73 -2.25
CA GLU A 79 23.34 2.82 -1.52
C GLU A 79 22.73 1.41 -1.38
N GLU A 80 21.40 1.29 -1.25
CA GLU A 80 20.75 -0.02 -1.21
C GLU A 80 20.87 -0.77 -2.53
N TYR A 81 20.85 -0.09 -3.68
CA TYR A 81 21.11 -0.72 -4.99
C TYR A 81 22.54 -1.25 -5.07
N ARG A 82 23.53 -0.46 -4.64
CA ARG A 82 24.93 -0.90 -4.60
C ARG A 82 25.09 -2.13 -3.71
N GLN A 83 24.48 -2.10 -2.53
CA GLN A 83 24.51 -3.23 -1.58
C GLN A 83 23.81 -4.47 -2.13
N SER A 84 22.65 -4.32 -2.79
CA SER A 84 21.90 -5.45 -3.34
C SER A 84 22.64 -6.12 -4.49
N ILE A 85 23.27 -5.34 -5.38
CA ILE A 85 24.10 -5.84 -6.50
C ILE A 85 25.24 -6.71 -5.97
N LEU A 86 25.98 -6.22 -4.97
CA LEU A 86 27.17 -6.89 -4.46
C LEU A 86 26.85 -8.07 -3.53
N ALA A 87 25.70 -8.04 -2.85
CA ALA A 87 25.33 -9.09 -1.91
C ALA A 87 24.79 -10.36 -2.60
N TYR A 88 24.21 -10.25 -3.79
CA TYR A 88 23.49 -11.35 -4.45
C TYR A 88 23.87 -11.56 -5.94
N PRO A 89 25.16 -11.66 -6.29
CA PRO A 89 25.61 -11.74 -7.68
C PRO A 89 25.05 -12.93 -8.46
N LYS A 90 24.83 -14.10 -7.85
CA LYS A 90 24.23 -15.26 -8.53
C LYS A 90 22.76 -15.02 -8.85
N PHE A 91 22.03 -14.44 -7.90
CA PHE A 91 20.64 -14.05 -8.13
C PHE A 91 20.54 -13.11 -9.34
N TRP A 92 21.29 -12.00 -9.32
CA TRP A 92 21.24 -11.02 -10.42
C TRP A 92 21.66 -11.64 -11.75
N THR A 93 22.75 -12.40 -11.77
CA THR A 93 23.20 -13.08 -12.99
C THR A 93 22.12 -14.00 -13.56
N SER A 94 21.41 -14.74 -12.70
CA SER A 94 20.32 -15.63 -13.12
C SER A 94 19.04 -14.88 -13.56
N MET A 95 18.79 -13.68 -13.02
CA MET A 95 17.63 -12.84 -13.39
C MET A 95 17.81 -12.10 -14.72
N ARG A 96 19.05 -11.91 -15.18
CA ARG A 96 19.37 -11.08 -16.35
C ARG A 96 18.58 -11.46 -17.60
N GLU A 97 18.55 -12.74 -17.94
CA GLU A 97 17.81 -13.21 -19.11
C GLU A 97 16.31 -12.92 -19.00
N ASN A 98 15.73 -13.15 -17.81
CA ASN A 98 14.32 -12.87 -17.59
C ASN A 98 14.00 -11.38 -17.73
N MET A 99 14.77 -10.51 -17.09
CA MET A 99 14.51 -9.07 -17.11
C MET A 99 14.66 -8.48 -18.53
N LEU A 100 15.65 -8.93 -19.30
CA LEU A 100 15.86 -8.46 -20.68
C LEU A 100 14.71 -8.82 -21.64
N ARG A 101 13.81 -9.73 -21.26
CA ARG A 101 12.61 -10.08 -22.02
C ARG A 101 11.42 -9.16 -21.76
N ALA A 102 11.54 -8.17 -20.89
CA ALA A 102 10.43 -7.26 -20.60
C ALA A 102 9.78 -6.62 -21.86
N PRO A 103 10.54 -6.15 -22.88
CA PRO A 103 9.95 -5.63 -24.11
C PRO A 103 9.08 -6.65 -24.87
N GLU A 104 9.38 -7.95 -24.75
CA GLU A 104 8.60 -9.02 -25.40
C GLU A 104 7.19 -9.15 -24.82
N MET A 105 6.98 -8.68 -23.58
CA MET A 105 5.71 -8.78 -22.85
C MET A 105 4.75 -7.63 -23.17
N ALA A 106 5.24 -6.54 -23.76
CA ALA A 106 4.47 -5.32 -24.00
C ALA A 106 3.15 -5.61 -24.72
N THR A 107 3.20 -6.31 -25.85
CA THR A 107 2.00 -6.64 -26.64
C THR A 107 0.98 -7.46 -25.84
N ALA A 108 1.42 -8.49 -25.10
CA ALA A 108 0.50 -9.33 -24.33
C ALA A 108 -0.16 -8.55 -23.18
N ILE A 109 0.57 -7.63 -22.55
CA ILE A 109 0.05 -6.76 -21.49
C ILE A 109 -0.94 -5.74 -22.08
N GLU A 110 -0.60 -5.11 -23.20
CA GLU A 110 -1.50 -4.20 -23.92
C GLU A 110 -2.79 -4.90 -24.35
N GLU A 111 -2.71 -6.14 -24.84
CA GLU A 111 -3.88 -6.96 -25.15
C GLU A 111 -4.72 -7.26 -23.90
N GLY A 112 -4.09 -7.54 -22.76
CA GLY A 112 -4.76 -7.73 -21.47
C GLY A 112 -5.53 -6.49 -21.04
N ILE A 113 -4.91 -5.31 -21.14
CA ILE A 113 -5.53 -4.02 -20.82
C ILE A 113 -6.65 -3.69 -21.82
N ALA A 114 -6.48 -4.02 -23.09
CA ALA A 114 -7.54 -3.88 -24.10
C ALA A 114 -8.75 -4.77 -23.78
N LYS A 115 -8.54 -5.98 -23.22
CA LYS A 115 -9.65 -6.80 -22.72
C LYS A 115 -10.33 -6.14 -21.53
N LEU A 116 -9.57 -5.58 -20.57
CA LEU A 116 -10.15 -4.79 -19.47
C LEU A 116 -11.02 -3.64 -19.99
N GLY A 117 -10.56 -2.91 -21.00
CA GLY A 117 -11.32 -1.83 -21.64
C GLY A 117 -12.65 -2.25 -22.27
N LYS A 118 -12.83 -3.54 -22.62
CA LYS A 118 -14.12 -4.07 -23.09
C LYS A 118 -15.13 -4.24 -21.95
N HIS A 119 -14.66 -4.52 -20.73
CA HIS A 119 -15.50 -4.64 -19.53
C HIS A 119 -15.69 -3.29 -18.82
N TYR A 120 -14.75 -2.36 -19.00
CA TYR A 120 -14.76 -1.03 -18.42
C TYR A 120 -14.43 0.04 -19.49
N PRO A 121 -15.43 0.50 -20.26
CA PRO A 121 -15.22 1.46 -21.36
C PRO A 121 -14.75 2.86 -20.92
N HIS A 122 -14.79 3.16 -19.62
CA HIS A 122 -14.31 4.41 -19.03
C HIS A 122 -12.81 4.39 -18.69
N LEU A 123 -12.11 3.32 -19.08
CA LEU A 123 -10.68 3.15 -18.86
C LEU A 123 -9.88 4.38 -19.30
N VAL A 124 -9.10 4.92 -18.38
CA VAL A 124 -8.15 6.00 -18.62
C VAL A 124 -6.77 5.39 -18.88
N PRO A 125 -6.08 5.74 -19.98
CA PRO A 125 -4.72 5.25 -20.24
C PRO A 125 -3.76 5.57 -19.09
N ALA A 126 -2.91 4.59 -18.74
CA ALA A 126 -1.85 4.73 -17.75
C ALA A 126 -0.55 4.18 -18.33
N ASP A 127 0.58 4.85 -18.06
CA ASP A 127 1.87 4.37 -18.54
C ASP A 127 2.38 3.21 -17.67
N LEU A 128 3.04 2.24 -18.30
CA LEU A 128 3.62 1.07 -17.66
C LEU A 128 5.13 1.16 -17.67
N TYR A 129 5.73 1.08 -16.49
CA TYR A 129 7.17 1.12 -16.30
C TYR A 129 7.67 -0.19 -15.70
N PHE A 130 8.51 -0.88 -16.47
CA PHE A 130 9.32 -1.99 -15.99
C PHE A 130 10.64 -1.42 -15.47
N THR A 131 10.73 -1.38 -14.14
CA THR A 131 11.83 -0.79 -13.39
C THR A 131 12.68 -1.88 -12.73
N VAL A 132 13.73 -1.48 -12.02
CA VAL A 132 14.51 -2.36 -11.15
C VAL A 132 14.55 -1.75 -9.76
N GLY A 133 14.21 -2.53 -8.74
CA GLY A 133 14.23 -2.14 -7.34
C GLY A 133 15.21 -2.92 -6.47
N CYS A 134 14.98 -2.88 -5.17
CA CYS A 134 15.71 -3.61 -4.13
C CYS A 134 14.79 -4.57 -3.37
N PHE A 135 14.00 -5.38 -4.09
CA PHE A 135 13.22 -6.51 -3.54
C PHE A 135 12.06 -6.13 -2.61
N ARG A 136 11.46 -4.94 -2.75
CA ARG A 136 10.32 -4.52 -1.91
C ARG A 136 8.97 -4.60 -2.61
N THR A 137 8.92 -4.80 -3.93
CA THR A 137 7.66 -4.82 -4.68
C THR A 137 7.82 -5.53 -6.01
N ASN A 138 6.84 -6.33 -6.40
CA ASN A 138 6.69 -6.89 -7.75
C ASN A 138 5.83 -5.98 -8.64
N GLY A 139 4.82 -5.33 -8.08
CA GLY A 139 3.97 -4.33 -8.73
C GLY A 139 3.52 -3.27 -7.73
N THR A 140 3.21 -2.07 -8.21
CA THR A 140 2.52 -1.00 -7.48
C THR A 140 2.06 0.06 -8.47
N THR A 141 1.29 1.04 -7.99
CA THR A 141 0.94 2.23 -8.77
C THR A 141 1.37 3.51 -8.08
N LEU A 142 1.44 4.58 -8.87
CA LEU A 142 1.56 5.95 -8.38
C LEU A 142 0.78 6.85 -9.33
N ASP A 143 -0.24 7.55 -8.84
CA ASP A 143 -1.15 8.33 -9.68
C ASP A 143 -1.71 7.52 -10.86
N SER A 144 -1.31 7.87 -12.08
CA SER A 144 -1.71 7.24 -13.35
C SER A 144 -0.59 6.42 -14.01
N ILE A 145 0.35 5.88 -13.22
CA ILE A 145 1.40 5.00 -13.73
C ILE A 145 1.46 3.67 -12.96
N VAL A 146 1.73 2.59 -13.69
CA VAL A 146 2.03 1.26 -13.19
C VAL A 146 3.54 1.09 -13.09
N LEU A 147 4.01 0.57 -11.96
CA LEU A 147 5.41 0.39 -11.63
C LEU A 147 5.67 -1.09 -11.32
N ILE A 148 6.41 -1.76 -12.19
CA ILE A 148 6.78 -3.17 -12.03
C ILE A 148 8.22 -3.25 -11.53
N GLY A 149 8.41 -3.93 -10.39
CA GLY A 149 9.73 -4.30 -9.87
C GLY A 149 10.18 -5.59 -10.55
N SER A 150 10.90 -5.46 -11.66
CA SER A 150 11.21 -6.57 -12.56
C SER A 150 12.06 -7.65 -11.89
N GLU A 151 12.85 -7.28 -10.88
CA GLU A 151 13.67 -8.21 -10.10
C GLU A 151 12.85 -9.22 -9.29
N LEU A 152 11.56 -8.93 -9.03
CA LEU A 152 10.64 -9.88 -8.39
C LEU A 152 9.59 -10.40 -9.37
N ALA A 153 8.98 -9.52 -10.17
CA ALA A 153 7.88 -9.87 -11.07
C ALA A 153 8.29 -10.84 -12.17
N MET A 154 9.55 -10.80 -12.60
CA MET A 154 10.06 -11.65 -13.68
C MET A 154 10.86 -12.85 -13.16
N ALA A 155 10.73 -13.21 -11.89
CA ALA A 155 11.35 -14.43 -11.38
C ALA A 155 10.73 -15.68 -12.05
N GLY A 156 11.56 -16.68 -12.29
CA GLY A 156 11.19 -17.94 -12.95
C GLY A 156 11.99 -19.12 -12.40
N PRO A 157 11.77 -20.35 -12.92
CA PRO A 157 12.38 -21.56 -12.38
C PRO A 157 13.92 -21.59 -12.39
N GLN A 158 14.55 -20.77 -13.24
CA GLN A 158 16.00 -20.70 -13.41
C GLN A 158 16.70 -19.74 -12.44
N VAL A 159 15.95 -19.01 -11.60
CA VAL A 159 16.50 -18.00 -10.70
C VAL A 159 17.27 -18.67 -9.56
N ASP A 160 18.52 -18.27 -9.37
CA ASP A 160 19.40 -18.79 -8.33
C ASP A 160 19.13 -18.06 -7.00
N LEU A 161 18.47 -18.76 -6.08
CA LEU A 161 18.18 -18.29 -4.72
C LEU A 161 19.15 -18.84 -3.67
N SER A 162 20.33 -19.35 -4.06
CA SER A 162 21.33 -19.89 -3.13
C SER A 162 21.99 -18.84 -2.24
N GLU A 163 21.94 -17.57 -2.65
CA GLU A 163 22.44 -16.41 -1.89
C GLU A 163 21.30 -15.66 -1.18
N TRP A 164 20.05 -16.11 -1.32
CA TRP A 164 18.90 -15.39 -0.81
C TRP A 164 18.90 -15.36 0.72
N PRO A 165 18.77 -14.17 1.34
CA PRO A 165 19.00 -14.02 2.77
C PRO A 165 17.76 -14.45 3.58
N GLU A 166 17.98 -15.01 4.77
CA GLU A 166 16.91 -15.43 5.69
C GLU A 166 15.92 -14.30 5.99
N ARG A 167 16.42 -13.05 6.12
CA ARG A 167 15.58 -11.86 6.37
C ARG A 167 14.57 -11.55 5.25
N MET A 168 14.72 -12.12 4.05
CA MET A 168 13.82 -11.96 2.90
C MET A 168 13.16 -13.28 2.47
N ASP A 169 13.27 -14.34 3.27
CA ASP A 169 12.84 -15.68 2.87
C ASP A 169 11.33 -15.77 2.60
N ALA A 170 10.54 -14.83 3.14
CA ALA A 170 9.13 -14.68 2.81
C ALA A 170 8.85 -14.47 1.30
N LEU A 171 9.81 -13.96 0.53
CA LEU A 171 9.69 -13.77 -0.93
C LEU A 171 10.04 -15.02 -1.74
N ARG A 172 10.75 -16.00 -1.15
CA ARG A 172 11.20 -17.21 -1.85
C ARG A 172 10.03 -18.01 -2.45
N PRO A 173 8.95 -18.34 -1.71
CA PRO A 173 7.83 -19.08 -2.29
C PRO A 173 7.17 -18.36 -3.47
N TYR A 174 7.15 -17.02 -3.42
CA TYR A 174 6.63 -16.21 -4.53
C TYR A 174 7.53 -16.39 -5.77
N MET A 175 8.85 -16.19 -5.64
CA MET A 175 9.76 -16.34 -6.78
C MET A 175 9.80 -17.77 -7.35
N GLU A 176 9.74 -18.79 -6.50
CA GLU A 176 9.71 -20.20 -6.91
C GLU A 176 8.40 -20.57 -7.63
N SER A 177 7.32 -19.82 -7.40
CA SER A 177 6.04 -19.97 -8.12
C SER A 177 6.06 -19.45 -9.57
N SER A 178 7.22 -18.97 -10.05
CA SER A 178 7.43 -18.49 -11.42
C SER A 178 6.51 -17.33 -11.81
N PRO A 179 6.56 -16.19 -11.08
CA PRO A 179 5.68 -15.05 -11.33
C PRO A 179 5.79 -14.47 -12.75
N ILE A 180 6.90 -14.72 -13.46
CA ILE A 180 7.04 -14.36 -14.88
C ILE A 180 5.91 -14.90 -15.77
N GLU A 181 5.34 -16.06 -15.43
CA GLU A 181 4.23 -16.68 -16.17
C GLU A 181 2.90 -15.92 -15.99
N ASN A 182 2.82 -15.06 -14.97
CA ASN A 182 1.63 -14.35 -14.55
C ASN A 182 1.72 -12.83 -14.78
N LEU A 183 2.73 -12.35 -15.53
CA LEU A 183 2.98 -10.92 -15.74
C LEU A 183 1.79 -10.18 -16.35
N VAL A 184 1.08 -10.77 -17.30
CA VAL A 184 -0.11 -10.14 -17.89
C VAL A 184 -1.19 -9.94 -16.83
N PHE A 185 -1.44 -10.96 -16.01
CA PHE A 185 -2.41 -10.88 -14.91
C PHE A 185 -2.00 -9.80 -13.90
N LEU A 186 -0.75 -9.80 -13.45
CA LEU A 186 -0.21 -8.79 -12.54
C LEU A 186 -0.36 -7.38 -13.11
N ASN A 187 0.00 -7.16 -14.38
CA ASN A 187 -0.09 -5.83 -14.97
C ASN A 187 -1.53 -5.36 -15.13
N VAL A 188 -2.48 -6.25 -15.48
CA VAL A 188 -3.91 -5.89 -15.52
C VAL A 188 -4.44 -5.58 -14.12
N HIS A 189 -4.04 -6.34 -13.10
CA HIS A 189 -4.35 -6.05 -11.69
C HIS A 189 -3.87 -4.63 -11.31
N GLU A 190 -2.59 -4.34 -11.49
CA GLU A 190 -2.03 -3.01 -11.19
C GLU A 190 -2.68 -1.91 -12.02
N PHE A 191 -3.05 -2.22 -13.27
CA PHE A 191 -3.76 -1.27 -14.12
C PHE A 191 -5.12 -0.89 -13.51
N VAL A 192 -5.86 -1.83 -12.92
CA VAL A 192 -7.13 -1.51 -12.23
C VAL A 192 -6.91 -0.54 -11.07
N HIS A 193 -5.82 -0.65 -10.31
CA HIS A 193 -5.48 0.32 -9.27
C HIS A 193 -5.28 1.75 -9.80
N THR A 194 -4.82 1.92 -11.04
CA THR A 194 -4.73 3.27 -11.66
C THR A 194 -6.08 3.90 -11.94
N GLN A 195 -7.14 3.08 -12.00
CA GLN A 195 -8.51 3.51 -12.26
C GLN A 195 -9.30 3.80 -10.96
N GLN A 196 -8.81 3.31 -9.81
CA GLN A 196 -9.46 3.52 -8.52
C GLN A 196 -9.26 4.96 -8.01
N PRO A 197 -10.30 5.61 -7.45
CA PRO A 197 -10.23 6.99 -7.00
C PRO A 197 -9.43 7.17 -5.70
N THR A 198 -9.29 6.10 -4.92
CA THR A 198 -8.55 6.07 -3.65
C THR A 198 -7.27 5.27 -3.78
N LYS A 199 -6.29 5.50 -2.90
CA LYS A 199 -5.02 4.76 -2.86
C LYS A 199 -4.94 3.71 -1.75
N SER A 200 -5.98 3.59 -0.92
CA SER A 200 -6.10 2.61 0.17
C SER A 200 -7.53 2.59 0.71
N GLY A 201 -7.86 1.57 1.49
CA GLY A 201 -8.98 1.59 2.44
C GLY A 201 -8.68 2.45 3.69
N TYR A 202 -9.68 2.59 4.56
CA TYR A 202 -9.57 3.29 5.85
C TYR A 202 -9.39 2.34 7.06
N ASP A 203 -9.74 1.07 6.91
CA ASP A 203 -9.61 -0.01 7.88
C ASP A 203 -9.29 -1.33 7.16
N LEU A 204 -9.16 -2.42 7.92
CA LEU A 204 -8.82 -3.73 7.40
C LEU A 204 -9.79 -4.19 6.29
N LEU A 205 -11.10 -4.14 6.54
CA LEU A 205 -12.06 -4.66 5.57
C LEU A 205 -12.06 -3.84 4.29
N SER A 206 -12.08 -2.51 4.39
CA SER A 206 -12.03 -1.64 3.21
C SER A 206 -10.73 -1.81 2.43
N GLN A 207 -9.58 -2.04 3.11
CA GLN A 207 -8.32 -2.36 2.45
C GLN A 207 -8.38 -3.73 1.74
N CYS A 208 -9.00 -4.73 2.36
CA CYS A 208 -9.21 -6.03 1.71
C CYS A 208 -10.03 -5.89 0.42
N ILE A 209 -11.10 -5.09 0.43
CA ILE A 209 -11.91 -4.85 -0.78
C ILE A 209 -11.11 -4.09 -1.83
N TYR A 210 -10.36 -3.06 -1.43
CA TYR A 210 -9.48 -2.29 -2.32
C TYR A 210 -8.49 -3.17 -3.09
N GLU A 211 -7.86 -4.15 -2.43
CA GLU A 211 -6.92 -5.12 -3.03
C GLU A 211 -7.62 -6.26 -3.79
N GLY A 212 -8.76 -6.74 -3.28
CA GLY A 212 -9.47 -7.87 -3.88
C GLY A 212 -10.26 -7.52 -5.15
N VAL A 213 -10.66 -6.26 -5.32
CA VAL A 213 -11.38 -5.81 -6.54
C VAL A 213 -10.50 -5.90 -7.79
N PRO A 214 -9.27 -5.35 -7.83
CA PRO A 214 -8.34 -5.54 -8.93
C PRO A 214 -8.09 -7.02 -9.27
N GLU A 215 -7.93 -7.86 -8.26
CA GLU A 215 -7.73 -9.30 -8.43
C GLU A 215 -8.93 -9.98 -9.13
N PHE A 216 -10.15 -9.62 -8.71
CA PHE A 216 -11.38 -10.13 -9.32
C PHE A 216 -11.59 -9.57 -10.73
N VAL A 217 -11.40 -8.26 -10.93
CA VAL A 217 -11.58 -7.60 -12.22
C VAL A 217 -10.58 -8.14 -13.25
N ALA A 218 -9.33 -8.42 -12.86
CA ALA A 218 -8.34 -9.05 -13.73
C ALA A 218 -8.78 -10.47 -14.14
N THR A 219 -9.38 -11.25 -13.22
CA THR A 219 -9.95 -12.57 -13.52
C THR A 219 -11.04 -12.46 -14.59
N VAL A 220 -11.96 -11.51 -14.46
CA VAL A 220 -13.04 -11.27 -15.44
C VAL A 220 -12.48 -10.81 -16.78
N ALA A 221 -11.56 -9.84 -16.79
CA ALA A 221 -11.02 -9.27 -18.02
C ALA A 221 -10.20 -10.28 -18.83
N LEU A 222 -9.44 -11.14 -18.16
CA LEU A 222 -8.53 -12.08 -18.81
C LEU A 222 -9.16 -13.45 -19.09
N ASP A 223 -10.34 -13.73 -18.53
CA ASP A 223 -10.94 -15.07 -18.52
C ASP A 223 -9.96 -16.12 -17.96
N GLN A 224 -9.30 -15.75 -16.86
CA GLN A 224 -8.24 -16.52 -16.22
C GLN A 224 -8.44 -16.52 -14.71
N ALA A 225 -8.32 -17.67 -14.05
CA ALA A 225 -8.36 -17.73 -12.61
C ALA A 225 -7.24 -16.89 -11.96
N SER A 226 -7.54 -16.28 -10.82
CA SER A 226 -6.55 -15.58 -9.99
C SER A 226 -5.32 -16.46 -9.74
N THR A 227 -4.16 -15.82 -9.84
CA THR A 227 -2.85 -16.44 -9.63
C THR A 227 -2.47 -16.47 -8.15
N THR A 228 -3.29 -15.86 -7.28
CA THR A 228 -3.05 -15.71 -5.85
C THR A 228 -3.54 -16.96 -5.08
N PRO A 229 -2.65 -17.73 -4.41
CA PRO A 229 -3.05 -18.94 -3.68
C PRO A 229 -4.11 -18.71 -2.59
N ALA A 230 -4.16 -17.49 -2.05
CA ALA A 230 -5.13 -17.08 -1.04
C ALA A 230 -6.59 -17.25 -1.51
N ILE A 231 -6.88 -17.09 -2.81
CA ILE A 231 -8.25 -17.23 -3.34
C ILE A 231 -8.73 -18.68 -3.22
N ALA A 232 -7.93 -19.64 -3.69
CA ALA A 232 -8.27 -21.06 -3.62
C ALA A 232 -8.36 -21.56 -2.16
N PHE A 233 -7.40 -21.17 -1.31
CA PHE A 233 -7.44 -21.48 0.11
C PHE A 233 -8.67 -20.88 0.79
N GLY A 234 -9.00 -19.64 0.44
CA GLY A 234 -10.11 -18.90 1.00
C GLY A 234 -11.44 -19.57 0.75
N ARG A 235 -11.69 -20.01 -0.50
CA ARG A 235 -12.90 -20.76 -0.86
C ARG A 235 -13.03 -22.05 -0.06
N ALA A 236 -11.93 -22.77 0.17
CA ALA A 236 -11.93 -23.99 0.96
C ALA A 236 -12.18 -23.76 2.46
N ASN A 237 -12.00 -22.52 2.95
CA ASN A 237 -12.04 -22.17 4.38
C ASN A 237 -13.00 -20.99 4.67
N GLU A 238 -14.01 -20.77 3.81
CA GLU A 238 -14.82 -19.55 3.81
C GLU A 238 -15.42 -19.21 5.18
N ASN A 239 -16.07 -20.17 5.84
CA ASN A 239 -16.74 -19.94 7.11
C ASN A 239 -15.76 -19.44 8.19
N ARG A 240 -14.61 -20.10 8.33
CA ARG A 240 -13.59 -19.71 9.30
C ARG A 240 -13.07 -18.30 9.02
N ILE A 241 -12.81 -17.99 7.75
CA ILE A 241 -12.29 -16.68 7.34
C ILE A 241 -13.32 -15.58 7.61
N ARG A 242 -14.58 -15.80 7.23
CA ARG A 242 -15.67 -14.87 7.51
C ARG A 242 -15.82 -14.60 9.01
N ASP A 243 -15.76 -15.65 9.84
CA ASP A 243 -15.90 -15.51 11.30
C ASP A 243 -14.74 -14.73 11.93
N VAL A 244 -13.50 -14.91 11.45
CA VAL A 244 -12.37 -14.12 11.94
C VAL A 244 -12.47 -12.67 11.43
N MET A 245 -12.76 -12.47 10.14
CA MET A 245 -12.90 -11.13 9.57
C MET A 245 -14.00 -10.34 10.29
N ALA A 246 -15.14 -10.95 10.59
CA ALA A 246 -16.23 -10.31 11.34
C ALA A 246 -15.78 -9.72 12.69
N ARG A 247 -14.76 -10.33 13.33
CA ARG A 247 -14.20 -9.85 14.61
C ARG A 247 -13.10 -8.80 14.43
N GLU A 248 -12.61 -8.58 13.22
CA GLU A 248 -11.47 -7.71 12.92
C GLU A 248 -11.80 -6.61 11.90
N VAL A 249 -13.05 -6.52 11.40
CA VAL A 249 -13.46 -5.66 10.28
C VAL A 249 -12.91 -4.22 10.34
N ALA A 250 -12.93 -3.62 11.53
CA ALA A 250 -12.54 -2.23 11.77
C ALA A 250 -11.10 -2.10 12.31
N SER A 251 -10.28 -3.13 12.15
CA SER A 251 -8.88 -3.12 12.57
C SER A 251 -8.08 -2.10 11.76
N PRO A 252 -7.26 -1.25 12.39
CA PRO A 252 -6.31 -0.41 11.67
C PRO A 252 -5.07 -1.18 11.20
N LEU A 253 -4.93 -2.46 11.58
CA LEU A 253 -3.78 -3.30 11.25
C LEU A 253 -4.15 -4.36 10.21
N ASN A 254 -3.30 -4.45 9.19
CA ASN A 254 -3.40 -5.41 8.10
C ASN A 254 -2.62 -6.72 8.34
N TYR A 255 -1.81 -6.78 9.39
CA TYR A 255 -0.76 -7.81 9.59
C TYR A 255 -1.23 -9.27 9.43
N ASN A 256 -2.45 -9.61 9.86
CA ASN A 256 -2.97 -10.99 9.76
C ASN A 256 -3.54 -11.32 8.36
N TRP A 257 -3.67 -10.34 7.48
CA TRP A 257 -4.52 -10.41 6.30
C TRP A 257 -3.85 -9.99 5.01
N LEU A 258 -3.01 -8.95 5.02
CA LEU A 258 -2.38 -8.40 3.82
C LEU A 258 -0.90 -8.11 4.07
N TYR A 259 -0.11 -8.33 3.02
CA TYR A 259 1.33 -8.07 2.96
C TYR A 259 2.09 -8.82 4.06
N ASN A 260 1.68 -10.06 4.32
CA ASN A 260 2.17 -10.86 5.43
C ASN A 260 2.85 -12.16 4.98
N ASN A 261 3.25 -12.97 5.95
CA ASN A 261 3.84 -14.28 5.72
C ASN A 261 2.90 -15.37 6.25
N THR A 262 3.32 -16.63 6.15
CA THR A 262 2.53 -17.78 6.63
C THR A 262 2.57 -17.96 8.16
N ASP A 263 3.35 -17.16 8.90
CA ASP A 263 3.34 -17.13 10.36
C ASP A 263 2.18 -16.26 10.87
N ASN A 264 0.97 -16.75 10.60
CA ASN A 264 -0.28 -16.14 10.99
C ASN A 264 -1.29 -17.24 11.34
N GLN A 265 -2.44 -16.85 11.90
CA GLN A 265 -3.45 -17.80 12.38
C GLN A 265 -4.02 -18.75 11.30
N PHE A 266 -3.88 -18.42 10.02
CA PHE A 266 -4.39 -19.21 8.89
C PHE A 266 -3.33 -20.10 8.24
N GLY A 267 -2.04 -19.83 8.43
CA GLY A 267 -0.97 -20.51 7.69
C GLY A 267 -0.94 -20.17 6.19
N MET A 268 -1.64 -19.11 5.78
CA MET A 268 -1.75 -18.65 4.39
C MET A 268 -1.54 -17.14 4.37
N ARG A 269 -0.68 -16.67 3.46
CA ARG A 269 -0.47 -15.24 3.30
C ARG A 269 -1.64 -14.57 2.58
N ASP A 270 -1.77 -13.26 2.76
CA ASP A 270 -2.55 -12.39 1.88
C ASP A 270 -4.04 -12.78 1.74
N LEU A 271 -4.63 -13.38 2.78
CA LEU A 271 -6.06 -13.77 2.78
C LEU A 271 -7.04 -12.61 2.69
N GLY A 272 -6.58 -11.37 2.93
CA GLY A 272 -7.37 -10.18 2.67
C GLY A 272 -7.77 -10.05 1.20
N TYR A 273 -6.93 -10.49 0.26
CA TYR A 273 -7.30 -10.54 -1.17
C TYR A 273 -8.52 -11.43 -1.39
N TYR A 274 -8.62 -12.58 -0.71
CA TYR A 274 -9.79 -13.44 -0.82
C TYR A 274 -11.08 -12.77 -0.32
N VAL A 275 -11.01 -12.06 0.81
CA VAL A 275 -12.18 -11.36 1.37
C VAL A 275 -12.68 -10.30 0.39
N GLY A 276 -11.80 -9.46 -0.16
CA GLY A 276 -12.19 -8.48 -1.15
C GLY A 276 -12.68 -9.11 -2.46
N PHE A 277 -11.97 -10.13 -2.94
CA PHE A 277 -12.31 -10.87 -4.16
C PHE A 277 -13.72 -11.45 -4.06
N THR A 278 -14.06 -12.13 -2.95
CA THR A 278 -15.38 -12.77 -2.82
C THR A 278 -16.51 -11.75 -2.70
N LEU A 279 -16.27 -10.59 -2.09
CA LEU A 279 -17.25 -9.50 -2.07
C LEU A 279 -17.46 -8.91 -3.47
N ALA A 280 -16.38 -8.67 -4.21
CA ALA A 280 -16.42 -8.20 -5.59
C ALA A 280 -17.15 -9.20 -6.51
N GLU A 281 -16.82 -10.48 -6.39
CA GLU A 281 -17.45 -11.58 -7.12
C GLU A 281 -18.96 -11.64 -6.85
N ARG A 282 -19.38 -11.66 -5.58
CA ARG A 282 -20.81 -11.71 -5.22
C ARG A 282 -21.58 -10.50 -5.75
N TYR A 283 -20.98 -9.31 -5.68
CA TYR A 283 -21.58 -8.09 -6.23
C TYR A 283 -21.76 -8.19 -7.74
N TYR A 284 -20.70 -8.58 -8.44
CA TYR A 284 -20.71 -8.79 -9.88
C TYR A 284 -21.73 -9.84 -10.29
N GLU A 285 -21.81 -10.98 -9.61
CA GLU A 285 -22.73 -12.08 -9.91
C GLU A 285 -24.21 -11.67 -9.75
N ARG A 286 -24.53 -10.86 -8.73
CA ARG A 286 -25.90 -10.37 -8.48
C ARG A 286 -26.36 -9.29 -9.46
N ALA A 287 -25.44 -8.57 -10.09
CA ALA A 287 -25.78 -7.49 -10.99
C ALA A 287 -26.33 -8.02 -12.33
N ASP A 288 -27.41 -7.41 -12.84
CA ASP A 288 -27.89 -7.70 -14.20
C ASP A 288 -26.95 -7.11 -15.26
N ASP A 289 -26.48 -5.88 -15.04
CA ASP A 289 -25.50 -5.21 -15.88
C ASP A 289 -24.08 -5.42 -15.33
N LYS A 290 -23.35 -6.35 -15.96
CA LYS A 290 -21.97 -6.71 -15.58
C LYS A 290 -20.98 -5.57 -15.81
N MET A 291 -21.16 -4.74 -16.84
CA MET A 291 -20.25 -3.61 -17.10
C MET A 291 -20.48 -2.51 -16.07
N ALA A 292 -21.74 -2.23 -15.72
CA ALA A 292 -22.06 -1.31 -14.62
C ALA A 292 -21.49 -1.81 -13.29
N ALA A 293 -21.54 -3.12 -13.02
CA ALA A 293 -20.98 -3.70 -11.80
C ALA A 293 -19.45 -3.51 -11.72
N ILE A 294 -18.72 -3.79 -12.79
CA ILE A 294 -17.27 -3.56 -12.85
C ILE A 294 -16.96 -2.08 -12.67
N LYS A 295 -17.70 -1.19 -13.33
CA LYS A 295 -17.57 0.26 -13.15
C LYS A 295 -17.74 0.67 -11.68
N THR A 296 -18.80 0.18 -11.02
CA THR A 296 -19.04 0.48 -9.60
C THR A 296 -17.92 -0.05 -8.71
N LEU A 297 -17.44 -1.28 -8.93
CA LEU A 297 -16.33 -1.82 -8.15
C LEU A 297 -15.05 -0.99 -8.34
N ILE A 298 -14.68 -0.64 -9.57
CA ILE A 298 -13.47 0.15 -9.84
C ILE A 298 -13.58 1.56 -9.26
N GLU A 299 -14.72 2.23 -9.42
CA GLU A 299 -14.88 3.64 -9.05
C GLU A 299 -15.37 3.85 -7.60
N MET A 300 -15.56 2.80 -6.82
CA MET A 300 -16.01 2.93 -5.43
C MET A 300 -14.96 3.67 -4.58
N ASP A 301 -15.41 4.62 -3.77
CA ASP A 301 -14.56 5.28 -2.78
C ASP A 301 -14.41 4.36 -1.55
N TYR A 302 -13.29 3.64 -1.48
CA TYR A 302 -12.97 2.74 -0.37
C TYR A 302 -12.62 3.46 0.95
N ARG A 303 -12.62 4.80 0.96
CA ARG A 303 -12.44 5.63 2.15
C ARG A 303 -13.74 6.22 2.68
N ASP A 304 -14.83 6.16 1.91
CA ASP A 304 -16.17 6.52 2.37
C ASP A 304 -16.82 5.37 3.15
N THR A 305 -16.81 5.49 4.48
CA THR A 305 -17.30 4.45 5.40
C THR A 305 -18.75 4.07 5.11
N ALA A 306 -19.61 5.03 4.77
CA ALA A 306 -21.03 4.78 4.51
C ALA A 306 -21.24 4.00 3.20
N THR A 307 -20.38 4.21 2.20
CA THR A 307 -20.43 3.46 0.94
C THR A 307 -19.93 2.04 1.12
N VAL A 308 -18.82 1.83 1.83
CA VAL A 308 -18.30 0.49 2.14
C VAL A 308 -19.29 -0.31 3.00
N GLU A 309 -19.85 0.30 4.05
CA GLU A 309 -20.86 -0.34 4.90
C GLU A 309 -22.08 -0.80 4.10
N ARG A 310 -22.67 0.08 3.29
CA ARG A 310 -23.82 -0.26 2.43
C ARG A 310 -23.47 -1.38 1.44
N PHE A 311 -22.32 -1.30 0.78
CA PHE A 311 -21.87 -2.32 -0.17
C PHE A 311 -21.78 -3.71 0.48
N VAL A 312 -21.20 -3.80 1.67
CA VAL A 312 -21.04 -5.09 2.38
C VAL A 312 -22.37 -5.61 2.93
N ASP A 313 -23.19 -4.73 3.52
CA ASP A 313 -24.48 -5.11 4.11
C ASP A 313 -25.49 -5.56 3.05
N ASP A 314 -25.56 -4.89 1.90
CA ASP A 314 -26.41 -5.29 0.77
C ASP A 314 -26.02 -6.68 0.23
N LEU A 315 -24.75 -7.06 0.36
CA LEU A 315 -24.27 -8.39 0.01
C LEU A 315 -24.67 -9.47 1.02
N GLY A 316 -25.04 -9.09 2.25
CA GLY A 316 -25.32 -10.04 3.33
C GLY A 316 -24.13 -10.98 3.57
N TYR A 317 -22.90 -10.45 3.45
CA TYR A 317 -21.69 -11.26 3.63
C TYR A 317 -21.52 -11.71 5.08
N PHE A 318 -21.90 -10.87 6.04
CA PHE A 318 -21.90 -11.19 7.46
C PHE A 318 -23.31 -11.40 8.01
N ASP A 319 -23.42 -12.10 9.14
CA ASP A 319 -24.70 -12.40 9.80
C ASP A 319 -25.33 -11.21 10.53
N ARG A 320 -24.60 -10.09 10.63
CA ARG A 320 -25.02 -8.84 11.28
C ARG A 320 -24.51 -7.63 10.50
N PRO A 321 -25.15 -6.45 10.63
CA PRO A 321 -24.71 -5.22 9.98
C PRO A 321 -23.26 -4.87 10.32
N LEU A 322 -22.52 -4.35 9.33
CA LEU A 322 -21.10 -4.00 9.48
C LEU A 322 -20.87 -3.00 10.61
N ALA A 323 -21.79 -2.04 10.78
CA ALA A 323 -21.73 -1.05 11.85
C ALA A 323 -21.73 -1.69 13.26
N GLU A 324 -22.48 -2.78 13.45
CA GLU A 324 -22.50 -3.51 14.73
C GLU A 324 -21.22 -4.29 14.96
N LEU A 325 -20.65 -4.90 13.92
CA LEU A 325 -19.38 -5.62 13.99
C LEU A 325 -18.22 -4.65 14.32
N ALA A 326 -18.23 -3.48 13.68
CA ALA A 326 -17.26 -2.42 13.94
C ALA A 326 -17.41 -1.87 15.38
N ALA A 327 -18.64 -1.73 15.88
CA ALA A 327 -18.88 -1.33 17.27
C ALA A 327 -18.41 -2.38 18.27
N ASP A 328 -18.64 -3.66 17.99
CA ASP A 328 -18.12 -4.78 18.81
C ASP A 328 -16.59 -4.76 18.85
N TYR A 329 -15.93 -4.61 17.70
CA TYR A 329 -14.48 -4.47 17.61
C TYR A 329 -13.96 -3.32 18.48
N ARG A 330 -14.53 -2.12 18.32
CA ARG A 330 -14.13 -0.94 19.11
C ARG A 330 -14.33 -1.13 20.61
N SER A 331 -15.39 -1.84 21.04
CA SER A 331 -15.61 -2.15 22.45
C SER A 331 -14.52 -3.07 23.05
N ARG A 332 -13.85 -3.84 22.19
CA ARG A 332 -12.77 -4.75 22.58
C ARG A 332 -11.40 -4.05 22.64
N GLN A 333 -11.22 -2.90 22.01
CA GLN A 333 -9.95 -2.19 22.04
C GLN A 333 -9.59 -1.72 23.46
N PRO A 334 -8.29 -1.81 23.86
CA PRO A 334 -7.76 -0.99 24.94
C PRO A 334 -7.94 0.49 24.59
N LYS A 335 -8.16 1.34 25.58
CA LYS A 335 -8.17 2.80 25.44
C LYS A 335 -7.48 3.47 26.62
N VAL A 336 -6.87 4.62 26.40
CA VAL A 336 -6.42 5.48 27.50
C VAL A 336 -7.65 5.99 28.26
N VAL A 337 -7.60 5.85 29.59
CA VAL A 337 -8.66 6.28 30.52
C VAL A 337 -8.33 7.65 31.10
N THR A 338 -7.08 7.85 31.54
CA THR A 338 -6.63 9.12 32.11
C THR A 338 -5.12 9.26 32.00
N ILE A 339 -4.64 10.50 32.10
CA ILE A 339 -3.26 10.82 32.45
C ILE A 339 -3.24 11.07 33.96
N SER A 340 -2.26 10.52 34.67
CA SER A 340 -2.22 10.54 36.13
C SER A 340 -1.83 11.91 36.69
N GLU A 341 -0.94 12.63 36.01
CA GLU A 341 -0.33 13.86 36.50
C GLU A 341 -1.12 15.13 36.17
N PHE A 342 -1.89 15.13 35.08
CA PHE A 342 -2.66 16.28 34.62
C PHE A 342 -3.84 15.88 33.72
N ALA A 343 -4.81 16.78 33.55
CA ALA A 343 -5.86 16.60 32.55
C ALA A 343 -5.30 16.86 31.14
N ASN A 344 -5.56 15.96 30.19
CA ASN A 344 -5.14 16.15 28.81
C ASN A 344 -5.69 17.49 28.25
N GLY A 345 -4.87 18.24 27.54
CA GLY A 345 -5.13 19.63 27.13
C GLY A 345 -4.79 20.70 28.17
N SER A 346 -4.18 20.34 29.31
CA SER A 346 -3.76 21.31 30.33
C SER A 346 -2.73 22.30 29.75
N ASN A 347 -2.90 23.59 30.04
CA ASN A 347 -2.02 24.67 29.56
C ASN A 347 -1.02 25.17 30.62
N ALA A 348 -0.94 24.48 31.76
CA ALA A 348 -0.14 24.90 32.91
C ALA A 348 0.54 23.70 33.61
N VAL A 349 1.04 22.74 32.83
CA VAL A 349 1.80 21.61 33.36
C VAL A 349 3.13 22.09 33.95
N ASP A 350 3.55 21.50 35.06
CA ASP A 350 4.83 21.81 35.68
C ASP A 350 5.99 21.36 34.77
N PRO A 351 6.88 22.26 34.32
CA PRO A 351 8.02 21.87 33.49
C PRO A 351 9.05 21.00 34.22
N SER A 352 8.98 20.89 35.55
CA SER A 352 9.81 19.95 36.33
C SER A 352 9.26 18.52 36.35
N LEU A 353 8.09 18.28 35.75
CA LEU A 353 7.51 16.95 35.67
C LEU A 353 8.41 16.03 34.83
N THR A 354 8.86 14.93 35.43
CA THR A 354 9.78 13.97 34.80
C THR A 354 9.09 12.72 34.26
N SER A 355 7.79 12.54 34.54
CA SER A 355 7.04 11.38 34.09
C SER A 355 5.61 11.72 33.72
N ILE A 356 5.10 11.07 32.68
CA ILE A 356 3.69 11.13 32.26
C ILE A 356 3.18 9.69 32.21
N THR A 357 2.23 9.36 33.07
CA THR A 357 1.62 8.02 33.16
C THR A 357 0.22 8.05 32.58
N LEU A 358 -0.02 7.18 31.60
CA LEU A 358 -1.33 6.96 30.99
C LEU A 358 -1.90 5.64 31.48
N GLU A 359 -3.03 5.71 32.17
CA GLU A 359 -3.81 4.54 32.56
C GLU A 359 -4.65 4.07 31.39
N VAL A 360 -4.73 2.75 31.18
CA VAL A 360 -5.48 2.13 30.08
C VAL A 360 -6.55 1.17 30.58
N SER A 361 -7.61 1.02 29.79
CA SER A 361 -8.78 0.24 30.19
C SER A 361 -8.58 -1.28 30.19
N LYS A 362 -7.49 -1.76 29.57
CA LYS A 362 -7.15 -3.18 29.41
C LYS A 362 -5.64 -3.35 29.42
N PRO A 363 -5.12 -4.49 29.90
CA PRO A 363 -3.68 -4.75 29.90
C PRO A 363 -3.09 -4.65 28.48
N LEU A 364 -1.93 -4.01 28.35
CA LEU A 364 -1.16 -3.98 27.11
C LEU A 364 -0.10 -5.08 27.10
N ASP A 365 0.31 -5.48 25.90
CA ASP A 365 1.46 -6.32 25.69
C ASP A 365 2.74 -5.49 25.78
N VAL A 366 3.50 -5.71 26.86
CA VAL A 366 4.71 -4.97 27.21
C VAL A 366 5.85 -5.09 26.18
N ARG A 367 5.75 -6.02 25.23
CA ARG A 367 6.73 -6.19 24.14
C ARG A 367 6.68 -5.04 23.14
N TYR A 368 5.52 -4.41 22.98
CA TYR A 368 5.28 -3.42 21.91
C TYR A 368 5.18 -2.01 22.47
N ARG A 369 5.82 -1.05 21.78
CA ARG A 369 5.70 0.38 22.06
C ARG A 369 5.45 1.09 20.74
N SER A 370 4.52 2.04 20.72
CA SER A 370 4.15 2.76 19.50
C SER A 370 3.81 4.21 19.85
N THR A 371 4.81 5.08 19.71
CA THR A 371 4.66 6.50 19.97
C THR A 371 4.85 7.26 18.67
N GLY A 372 3.82 8.00 18.29
CA GLY A 372 3.79 8.84 17.11
C GLY A 372 3.86 10.32 17.43
N PHE A 373 3.90 11.11 16.37
CA PHE A 373 3.81 12.56 16.46
C PHE A 373 2.35 13.01 16.58
N GLY A 374 2.13 14.12 17.27
CA GLY A 374 0.88 14.86 17.17
C GLY A 374 0.92 15.89 16.03
N PRO A 375 -0.13 16.72 15.89
CA PRO A 375 -0.18 17.81 14.90
C PRO A 375 1.02 18.77 14.89
N LEU A 376 1.69 19.01 16.03
CA LEU A 376 2.91 19.82 16.11
C LEU A 376 4.16 19.15 15.48
N GLY A 377 4.04 17.91 15.01
CA GLY A 377 5.14 17.16 14.42
C GLY A 377 6.24 16.83 15.43
N ARG A 378 7.43 16.50 14.91
CA ARG A 378 8.57 16.02 15.71
C ARG A 378 9.03 17.02 16.77
N GLU A 379 8.96 18.32 16.49
CA GLU A 379 9.44 19.37 17.40
C GLU A 379 8.52 19.56 18.62
N GLY A 380 7.26 19.15 18.51
CA GLY A 380 6.30 19.16 19.61
C GLY A 380 6.39 17.94 20.52
N VAL A 381 7.25 16.96 20.25
CA VAL A 381 7.39 15.77 21.10
C VAL A 381 8.36 16.10 22.25
N PRO A 382 8.02 15.80 23.52
CA PRO A 382 8.99 15.92 24.61
C PRO A 382 10.16 14.96 24.39
N VAL A 383 11.30 15.24 25.01
CA VAL A 383 12.39 14.27 25.01
C VAL A 383 11.93 13.07 25.85
N ILE A 384 11.72 11.92 25.21
CA ILE A 384 11.31 10.67 25.87
C ILE A 384 12.57 9.85 26.13
N GLU A 385 12.94 9.69 27.39
CA GLU A 385 14.13 8.94 27.81
C GLU A 385 13.87 7.44 27.89
N ALA A 386 12.68 7.07 28.36
CA ALA A 386 12.28 5.68 28.55
C ALA A 386 10.76 5.54 28.53
N ILE A 387 10.31 4.33 28.18
CA ILE A 387 8.90 3.92 28.27
C ILE A 387 8.84 2.63 29.07
N SER A 388 8.06 2.64 30.16
CA SER A 388 7.82 1.48 31.01
C SER A 388 6.33 1.20 31.17
N PHE A 389 6.01 0.01 31.67
CA PHE A 389 4.63 -0.41 31.93
C PHE A 389 4.44 -0.67 33.42
N GLY A 390 3.23 -0.43 33.91
CA GLY A 390 2.80 -0.93 35.23
C GLY A 390 2.94 -2.45 35.34
N THR A 391 3.05 -2.98 36.56
CA THR A 391 3.21 -4.43 36.79
C THR A 391 1.99 -5.25 36.34
N ASP A 392 0.81 -4.64 36.34
CA ASP A 392 -0.45 -5.17 35.80
C ASP A 392 -0.66 -4.87 34.30
N SER A 393 0.30 -4.16 33.69
CA SER A 393 0.26 -3.66 32.30
C SER A 393 -0.95 -2.76 32.01
N LEU A 394 -1.57 -2.18 33.03
CA LEU A 394 -2.70 -1.23 32.92
C LEU A 394 -2.25 0.22 32.84
N SER A 395 -0.95 0.48 32.79
CA SER A 395 -0.42 1.82 32.58
C SER A 395 0.84 1.81 31.71
N VAL A 396 1.04 2.92 30.99
CA VAL A 396 2.26 3.22 30.23
C VAL A 396 2.84 4.51 30.78
N THR A 397 4.09 4.47 31.23
CA THR A 397 4.80 5.62 31.78
C THR A 397 5.90 6.05 30.84
N TYR A 398 5.82 7.30 30.41
CA TYR A 398 6.86 8.00 29.67
C TYR A 398 7.74 8.76 30.65
N GLN A 399 9.04 8.46 30.68
CA GLN A 399 10.02 9.33 31.33
C GLN A 399 10.39 10.44 30.36
N VAL A 400 10.18 11.69 30.76
CA VAL A 400 10.23 12.85 29.87
C VAL A 400 11.12 13.96 30.42
N GLN A 401 11.68 14.76 29.53
CA GLN A 401 12.20 16.08 29.85
C GLN A 401 11.33 17.16 29.21
N LEU A 402 10.90 18.12 30.04
CA LEU A 402 10.06 19.23 29.63
C LEU A 402 10.81 20.55 29.77
N ALA A 403 10.55 21.48 28.85
CA ALA A 403 11.00 22.86 28.92
C ALA A 403 9.84 23.76 29.35
N PRO A 404 10.09 24.87 30.07
CA PRO A 404 9.06 25.85 30.41
C PRO A 404 8.51 26.56 29.17
N GLY A 405 7.25 26.96 29.23
CA GLY A 405 6.57 27.74 28.19
C GLY A 405 6.51 27.06 26.82
N ARG A 406 6.37 25.72 26.79
CA ARG A 406 6.32 24.94 25.55
C ARG A 406 5.02 24.16 25.42
N ASP A 407 4.57 24.05 24.18
CA ASP A 407 3.49 23.15 23.79
C ASP A 407 4.06 21.79 23.40
N TYR A 408 3.45 20.74 23.93
CA TYR A 408 3.82 19.36 23.69
C TYR A 408 2.65 18.56 23.14
N GLN A 409 2.94 17.71 22.14
CA GLN A 409 2.02 16.76 21.58
C GLN A 409 2.73 15.46 21.18
N PHE A 410 2.13 14.32 21.53
CA PHE A 410 2.53 13.01 21.03
C PHE A 410 1.34 12.06 21.05
N THR A 411 1.40 11.00 20.25
CA THR A 411 0.27 10.06 20.09
C THR A 411 0.66 8.68 20.57
N LEU A 412 -0.19 8.04 21.37
CA LEU A 412 -0.13 6.59 21.55
C LEU A 412 -0.83 5.95 20.35
N GLU A 413 -0.09 5.20 19.56
CA GLU A 413 -0.54 4.66 18.27
C GLU A 413 -1.02 3.19 18.37
N PRO A 414 -1.74 2.68 17.35
CA PRO A 414 -2.25 1.30 17.29
C PRO A 414 -1.19 0.17 17.38
N GLY A 415 0.11 0.49 17.37
CA GLY A 415 1.14 -0.51 17.64
C GLY A 415 1.16 -0.95 19.11
N TYR A 416 0.68 -0.12 20.04
CA TYR A 416 0.26 -0.60 21.36
C TYR A 416 -0.97 -1.48 21.19
N ARG A 417 -0.98 -2.63 21.87
CA ARG A 417 -2.04 -3.64 21.74
C ARG A 417 -2.16 -4.47 22.99
N SER A 418 -3.31 -5.09 23.17
CA SER A 418 -3.51 -6.10 24.22
C SER A 418 -2.72 -7.39 23.92
N PRO A 419 -2.57 -8.29 24.91
CA PRO A 419 -1.90 -9.59 24.72
C PRO A 419 -2.50 -10.49 23.63
N ASP A 420 -3.79 -10.35 23.35
CA ASP A 420 -4.51 -11.02 22.25
C ASP A 420 -4.40 -10.26 20.91
N GLY A 421 -3.58 -9.21 20.86
CA GLY A 421 -3.21 -8.52 19.63
C GLY A 421 -4.17 -7.41 19.20
N ILE A 422 -5.17 -7.03 20.02
CA ILE A 422 -6.12 -5.97 19.68
C ILE A 422 -5.47 -4.60 19.89
N PRO A 423 -5.35 -3.77 18.82
CA PRO A 423 -4.77 -2.43 18.88
C PRO A 423 -5.46 -1.50 19.87
N LEU A 424 -4.66 -0.71 20.59
CA LEU A 424 -5.09 0.44 21.37
C LEU A 424 -5.82 1.45 20.46
N GLN A 425 -6.92 2.01 20.93
CA GLN A 425 -7.53 3.17 20.28
C GLN A 425 -6.55 4.36 20.33
N PRO A 426 -6.17 4.96 19.19
CA PRO A 426 -5.22 6.08 19.16
C PRO A 426 -5.60 7.18 20.15
N TYR A 427 -4.61 7.70 20.86
CA TYR A 427 -4.82 8.74 21.86
C TYR A 427 -3.75 9.84 21.73
N LEU A 428 -4.21 11.06 21.42
CA LEU A 428 -3.36 12.25 21.39
C LEU A 428 -3.18 12.76 22.82
N VAL A 429 -1.93 12.81 23.27
CA VAL A 429 -1.54 13.57 24.45
C VAL A 429 -1.17 14.98 24.01
N GLU A 430 -1.78 15.99 24.60
CA GLU A 430 -1.49 17.39 24.33
C GLU A 430 -1.49 18.20 25.63
N PHE A 431 -0.51 19.08 25.80
CA PHE A 431 -0.42 19.97 26.96
C PHE A 431 0.59 21.10 26.73
N SER A 432 0.49 22.17 27.53
CA SER A 432 1.48 23.24 27.59
C SER A 432 2.08 23.32 28.99
N THR A 433 3.38 23.61 29.08
CA THR A 433 4.05 23.85 30.35
C THR A 433 3.93 25.32 30.78
N ARG A 434 3.92 25.56 32.09
CA ARG A 434 4.00 26.92 32.64
C ARG A 434 5.28 27.62 32.18
N ALA A 435 5.21 28.94 32.01
CA ALA A 435 6.40 29.76 31.85
C ALA A 435 7.30 29.60 33.10
N GLY A 436 8.62 29.69 32.91
CA GLY A 436 9.56 29.64 34.03
C GLY A 436 9.34 30.85 34.95
N ASP A 437 9.55 30.64 36.26
CA ASP A 437 9.73 31.77 37.16
C ASP A 437 11.10 32.38 36.85
N ASP A 438 11.12 33.57 36.24
CA ASP A 438 12.34 34.35 35.97
C ASP A 438 13.09 34.75 37.25
#